data_AF-A0AAW2L8L5-F1
#
_entry.id   AF-A0AAW2L8L5-F1
#
_cell.length_a   1.000
_cell.length_b   1.000
_cell.length_c   1.000
_cell.angle_alpha   90.00
_cell.angle_beta   90.00
_cell.angle_gamma   90.00
#
_symmetry.space_group_name_H-M   'P 1'
#
loop_
_entity.id
_entity.type
_entity.pdbx_description
1 polymer ?
#
loop_
_entity_poly.entity_id
_entity_poly.type
_entity_poly.pdbx_seq_one_letter_code
_entity_poly.pdbx_strand_id
1 'polypeptide(L)'
;MQILHMNKGDGETSYAKNSVVQKQIISATISVMDEAVADALCKTLPAQTMGIADLGCSSGPNTLMVVLEMVSKIYDACSQMGISLPELRVSLNDLPGNDFNYIFMSLPEFYRNLEKETGVGRTAASYLA
;
A
#
# COMPACT_ATOMS: atom_id res chain seq x y z
N MET A 1 18.25 -19.57 13.73
CA MET A 1 17.64 -18.40 13.06
C MET A 1 16.46 -17.97 13.90
N GLN A 2 16.49 -16.77 14.49
CA GLN A 2 15.29 -16.22 15.11
C GLN A 2 14.36 -15.75 13.99
N ILE A 3 13.14 -16.27 13.99
CA ILE A 3 12.12 -15.87 13.03
C ILE A 3 11.25 -14.84 13.75
N LEU A 4 11.54 -13.56 13.52
CA LEU A 4 10.71 -12.46 14.02
C LEU A 4 9.58 -12.22 13.01
N HIS A 5 8.34 -12.22 13.49
CA HIS A 5 7.16 -11.82 12.73
C HIS A 5 6.02 -11.47 13.70
N MET A 6 5.01 -10.76 13.20
CA MET A 6 3.79 -10.51 13.97
C MET A 6 2.88 -11.74 14.00
N ASN A 7 1.96 -11.80 14.96
CA ASN A 7 1.02 -12.93 15.08
C ASN A 7 0.20 -13.08 13.79
N LYS A 8 0.31 -14.25 13.16
CA LYS A 8 -0.27 -14.58 11.85
C LYS A 8 -1.79 -14.74 11.88
N GLY A 9 -2.41 -14.78 10.69
CA GLY A 9 -3.82 -15.09 10.49
C GLY A 9 -4.78 -13.99 10.94
N ASP A 10 -6.03 -14.40 11.20
CA ASP A 10 -7.18 -13.53 11.51
C ASP A 10 -7.91 -13.92 12.80
N GLY A 11 -7.29 -14.78 13.62
CA GLY A 11 -7.79 -15.16 14.94
C GLY A 11 -7.77 -13.98 15.94
N GLU A 12 -8.41 -14.15 17.09
CA GLU A 12 -8.56 -13.09 18.11
C GLU A 12 -7.24 -12.53 18.64
N THR A 13 -6.15 -13.29 18.58
CA THR A 13 -4.81 -12.87 19.00
C THR A 13 -3.90 -12.47 17.83
N SER A 14 -4.42 -12.48 16.60
CA SER A 14 -3.68 -12.09 15.39
C SER A 14 -3.33 -10.61 15.39
N TYR A 15 -2.25 -10.25 14.70
CA TYR A 15 -1.91 -8.84 14.50
C TYR A 15 -2.97 -8.11 13.66
N ALA A 16 -3.59 -8.81 12.70
CA ALA A 16 -4.66 -8.24 11.87
C ALA A 16 -5.81 -7.66 12.72
N LYS A 17 -6.15 -8.30 13.85
CA LYS A 17 -7.19 -7.82 14.78
C LYS A 17 -6.69 -6.94 15.94
N ASN A 18 -5.38 -6.89 16.18
CA ASN A 18 -4.80 -6.22 17.37
C ASN A 18 -3.81 -5.10 17.01
N SER A 19 -3.87 -4.54 15.80
CA SER A 19 -2.94 -3.51 15.31
C SER A 19 -3.54 -2.09 15.24
N VAL A 20 -4.48 -1.79 16.15
CA VAL A 20 -5.22 -0.52 16.20
C VAL A 20 -4.29 0.69 16.43
N VAL A 21 -3.29 0.55 17.29
CA VAL A 21 -2.33 1.63 17.58
C VAL A 21 -1.53 1.99 16.34
N GLN A 22 -1.02 0.98 15.62
CA GLN A 22 -0.27 1.16 14.38
C GLN A 22 -1.15 1.79 13.31
N LYS A 23 -2.42 1.36 13.20
CA LYS A 23 -3.39 1.96 12.29
C LYS A 23 -3.60 3.45 12.56
N GLN A 24 -3.76 3.84 13.83
CA GLN A 24 -3.91 5.25 14.21
C GLN A 24 -2.68 6.09 13.88
N ILE A 25 -1.48 5.56 14.13
CA ILE A 25 -0.23 6.22 13.77
C ILE A 25 -0.15 6.44 12.26
N ILE A 26 -0.43 5.39 11.47
CA ILE A 26 -0.48 5.49 10.01
C ILE A 26 -1.45 6.59 9.58
N SER A 27 -2.69 6.57 10.07
CA SER A 27 -3.70 7.57 9.71
C SER A 27 -3.28 9.00 10.04
N ALA A 28 -2.59 9.22 11.16
CA ALA A 28 -2.07 10.54 11.54
C ALA A 28 -0.94 11.04 10.61
N THR A 29 -0.26 10.13 9.91
CA THR A 29 0.84 10.46 8.99
C THR A 29 0.43 10.59 7.52
N ILE A 30 -0.83 10.26 7.17
CA ILE A 30 -1.33 10.33 5.79
C ILE A 30 -1.18 11.73 5.19
N SER A 31 -1.37 12.80 5.98
CA SER A 31 -1.21 14.18 5.49
C SER A 31 0.22 14.53 5.06
N VAL A 32 1.23 13.85 5.60
CA VAL A 32 2.64 14.03 5.22
C VAL A 32 2.91 13.42 3.84
N MET A 33 2.07 12.49 3.38
CA MET A 33 2.25 11.82 2.09
C MET A 33 1.98 12.74 0.89
N ASP A 34 1.12 13.75 1.01
CA ASP A 34 0.74 14.60 -0.13
C ASP A 34 1.95 15.34 -0.73
N GLU A 35 2.73 16.01 0.12
CA GLU A 35 3.92 16.73 -0.31
C GLU A 35 4.99 15.77 -0.86
N ALA A 36 5.16 14.61 -0.22
CA ALA A 36 6.13 13.60 -0.65
C ALA A 36 5.77 12.99 -2.02
N VAL A 37 4.49 12.73 -2.27
CA VAL A 37 3.98 12.22 -3.56
C VAL A 37 4.21 13.24 -4.67
N ALA A 38 3.86 14.50 -4.44
CA ALA A 38 4.05 15.56 -5.42
C ALA A 38 5.54 15.74 -5.79
N ASP A 39 6.43 15.75 -4.79
CA ASP A 39 7.88 15.83 -5.00
C ASP A 39 8.43 14.59 -5.75
N ALA A 40 7.98 13.39 -5.37
CA ALA A 40 8.38 12.15 -6.05
C ALA A 40 7.93 12.13 -7.52
N LEU A 41 6.71 12.56 -7.83
CA LEU A 41 6.22 12.69 -9.19
C LEU A 41 7.05 13.69 -9.99
N CYS A 42 7.32 14.88 -9.45
CA CYS A 42 8.16 15.89 -10.12
C CYS A 42 9.57 15.36 -10.47
N LYS A 43 10.16 14.55 -9.60
CA LYS A 43 11.49 13.96 -9.80
C LYS A 43 11.50 12.77 -10.76
N THR A 44 10.38 12.06 -10.86
CA THR A 44 10.30 10.80 -11.60
C THR A 44 9.80 11.01 -13.03
N LEU A 45 9.11 12.11 -13.32
CA LEU A 45 8.55 12.37 -14.65
C LEU A 45 9.59 12.84 -15.68
N PRO A 46 9.44 12.45 -16.96
CA PRO A 46 8.43 11.55 -17.50
C PRO A 46 8.88 10.07 -17.40
N ALA A 47 8.45 9.34 -16.38
CA ALA A 47 8.62 7.89 -16.30
C ALA A 47 7.33 7.17 -16.67
N GLN A 48 7.49 6.00 -17.28
CA GLN A 48 6.37 5.10 -17.58
C GLN A 48 5.94 4.26 -16.37
N THR A 49 6.81 4.13 -15.37
CA THR A 49 6.58 3.28 -14.19
C THR A 49 7.01 4.00 -12.91
N MET A 50 6.30 3.78 -11.81
CA MET A 50 6.66 4.25 -10.48
C MET A 50 6.61 3.08 -9.48
N GLY A 51 7.68 2.90 -8.71
CA GLY A 51 7.75 1.88 -7.66
C GLY A 51 7.30 2.44 -6.30
N ILE A 52 6.54 1.65 -5.55
CA ILE A 52 6.13 1.91 -4.17
C ILE A 52 6.58 0.71 -3.34
N ALA A 53 7.19 0.93 -2.18
CA ALA A 53 7.61 -0.14 -1.28
C ALA A 53 7.15 0.13 0.14
N ASP A 54 6.44 -0.84 0.74
CA ASP A 54 6.12 -0.86 2.17
C ASP A 54 7.11 -1.80 2.89
N LEU A 55 7.95 -1.23 3.75
CA LEU A 55 9.06 -1.93 4.41
C LEU A 55 8.68 -2.26 5.86
N GLY A 56 8.52 -3.55 6.15
CA GLY A 56 7.93 -4.02 7.40
C GLY A 56 6.40 -4.04 7.34
N CYS A 57 5.86 -4.57 6.24
CA CYS A 57 4.42 -4.55 5.94
C CYS A 57 3.58 -5.36 6.93
N SER A 58 4.19 -6.29 7.68
CA SER A 58 3.53 -7.24 8.57
C SER A 58 2.44 -8.03 7.83
N SER A 59 1.53 -8.66 8.56
CA SER A 59 0.33 -9.32 8.04
C SER A 59 -0.90 -8.61 8.57
N GLY A 60 -1.86 -8.24 7.72
CA GLY A 60 -3.08 -7.58 8.18
C GLY A 60 -3.55 -6.47 7.26
N PRO A 61 -4.63 -5.77 7.62
CA PRO A 61 -5.25 -4.78 6.74
C PRO A 61 -4.43 -3.49 6.58
N ASN A 62 -3.51 -3.21 7.51
CA ASN A 62 -2.81 -1.92 7.55
C ASN A 62 -1.95 -1.66 6.32
N THR A 63 -1.20 -2.65 5.82
CA THR A 63 -0.34 -2.47 4.63
C THR A 63 -1.16 -2.13 3.39
N LEU A 64 -2.28 -2.85 3.16
CA LEU A 64 -3.15 -2.58 2.02
C LEU A 64 -3.90 -1.24 2.14
N MET A 65 -4.20 -0.80 3.37
CA MET A 65 -4.72 0.55 3.62
C MET A 65 -3.70 1.62 3.23
N VAL A 66 -2.43 1.47 3.62
CA VAL A 66 -1.36 2.41 3.24
C VAL A 66 -1.19 2.48 1.73
N VAL A 67 -1.18 1.32 1.07
CA VAL A 67 -1.07 1.28 -0.39
C VAL A 67 -2.25 1.97 -1.07
N LEU A 68 -3.48 1.72 -0.59
CA LEU A 68 -4.67 2.36 -1.15
C LEU A 68 -4.56 3.88 -1.10
N GLU A 69 -4.25 4.43 0.08
CA GLU A 69 -4.06 5.86 0.30
C GLU A 69 -2.95 6.44 -0.59
N MET A 70 -1.82 5.75 -0.70
CA MET A 70 -0.70 6.18 -1.53
C MET A 70 -1.08 6.22 -3.03
N VAL A 71 -1.76 5.19 -3.52
CA VAL A 71 -2.20 5.11 -4.92
C VAL A 71 -3.24 6.19 -5.22
N SER A 72 -4.21 6.40 -4.32
CA SER A 72 -5.22 7.45 -4.44
C SER A 72 -4.57 8.84 -4.51
N LYS A 73 -3.59 9.12 -3.65
CA LYS A 73 -2.85 10.40 -3.68
C LYS A 73 -2.02 10.60 -4.96
N ILE A 74 -1.36 9.55 -5.46
CA ILE A 74 -0.63 9.62 -6.73
C ILE A 74 -1.60 9.92 -7.88
N TYR A 75 -2.76 9.27 -7.89
CA TYR A 75 -3.80 9.52 -8.88
C TYR A 75 -4.27 10.98 -8.87
N ASP A 76 -4.62 11.50 -7.68
CA ASP A 76 -5.05 12.88 -7.51
C ASP A 76 -3.98 13.87 -7.94
N ALA A 77 -2.73 13.66 -7.55
CA ALA A 77 -1.60 14.50 -7.93
C ALA A 77 -1.37 14.47 -9.46
N CYS A 78 -1.42 13.30 -10.10
CA CYS A 78 -1.32 13.18 -11.55
C CYS A 78 -2.46 13.94 -12.26
N SER A 79 -3.69 13.81 -11.77
CA SER A 79 -4.85 14.51 -12.30
C SER A 79 -4.70 16.03 -12.17
N GLN A 80 -4.24 16.53 -11.01
CA GLN A 80 -4.01 17.96 -10.77
C GLN A 80 -2.89 18.53 -11.64
N MET A 81 -1.83 17.74 -11.89
CA MET A 81 -0.70 18.13 -12.75
C MET A 81 -1.01 17.99 -14.25
N GLY A 82 -2.13 17.37 -14.63
CA GLY A 82 -2.51 17.14 -16.02
C GLY A 82 -1.61 16.13 -16.75
N ILE A 83 -1.05 15.17 -16.01
CA ILE A 83 -0.13 14.15 -16.52
C ILE A 83 -0.79 12.77 -16.54
N SER A 84 -0.27 11.88 -17.39
CA SER A 84 -0.69 10.47 -17.38
C SER A 84 -0.20 9.76 -16.12
N LEU A 85 -1.07 8.93 -15.53
CA LEU A 85 -0.70 8.03 -14.44
C LEU A 85 0.36 7.01 -14.92
N PRO A 86 1.53 6.91 -14.26
CA PRO A 86 2.50 5.85 -14.56
C PRO A 86 1.99 4.48 -14.08
N GLU A 87 2.51 3.39 -14.66
CA GLU A 87 2.27 2.05 -14.11
C GLU A 87 2.86 1.96 -12.70
N LEU A 88 2.03 1.64 -11.72
CA LEU A 88 2.46 1.52 -10.33
C LEU A 88 2.91 0.09 -10.05
N ARG A 89 4.04 -0.04 -9.36
CA ARG A 89 4.57 -1.33 -8.90
C ARG A 89 4.72 -1.31 -7.40
N VAL A 90 3.89 -2.08 -6.73
CA VAL A 90 3.85 -2.13 -5.26
C VAL A 90 4.64 -3.34 -4.80
N SER A 91 5.63 -3.10 -3.95
CA SER A 91 6.44 -4.12 -3.29
C SER A 91 6.11 -4.16 -1.80
N LEU A 92 5.64 -5.30 -1.30
CA LEU A 92 5.34 -5.49 0.12
C LEU A 92 6.44 -6.31 0.75
N ASN A 93 7.25 -5.70 1.62
CA ASN A 93 8.43 -6.34 2.18
C ASN A 93 8.28 -6.61 3.68
N ASP A 94 8.63 -7.83 4.08
CA ASP A 94 8.81 -8.22 5.48
C ASP A 94 9.79 -9.41 5.55
N LEU A 95 10.07 -9.88 6.76
CA LEU A 95 10.91 -11.05 6.98
C LEU A 95 10.23 -12.33 6.45
N PRO A 96 10.99 -13.39 6.10
CA PRO A 96 10.44 -14.64 5.54
C PRO A 96 9.39 -15.35 6.42
N GLY A 97 9.34 -14.99 7.70
CA GLY A 97 8.36 -15.52 8.66
C GLY A 97 6.99 -14.86 8.58
N ASN A 98 6.82 -13.76 7.85
CA ASN A 98 5.55 -13.04 7.76
C ASN A 98 4.43 -13.87 7.08
N ASP A 99 3.18 -13.50 7.35
CA ASP A 99 2.01 -14.14 6.73
C ASP A 99 1.56 -13.39 5.47
N PHE A 100 2.34 -13.54 4.40
CA PHE A 100 2.00 -12.98 3.08
C PHE A 100 0.74 -13.61 2.47
N ASN A 101 0.40 -14.85 2.86
CA ASN A 101 -0.80 -15.51 2.38
C ASN A 101 -2.06 -14.73 2.78
N TYR A 102 -2.10 -14.21 4.01
CA TYR A 102 -3.18 -13.35 4.45
C TYR A 102 -3.33 -12.11 3.54
N ILE A 103 -2.22 -11.43 3.22
CA ILE A 103 -2.22 -10.27 2.32
C ILE A 103 -2.78 -10.66 0.94
N PHE A 104 -2.29 -11.75 0.36
CA PHE A 104 -2.71 -12.21 -0.95
C PHE A 104 -4.19 -12.59 -1.00
N MET A 105 -4.72 -13.18 0.06
CA MET A 105 -6.16 -13.47 0.20
C MET A 105 -7.01 -12.20 0.27
N SER A 106 -6.47 -11.09 0.79
CA SER A 106 -7.14 -9.79 0.88
C SER A 106 -7.08 -8.97 -0.42
N LEU A 107 -6.18 -9.29 -1.37
CA LEU A 107 -6.03 -8.54 -2.62
C LEU A 107 -7.33 -8.39 -3.45
N PRO A 108 -8.21 -9.41 -3.58
CA PRO A 108 -9.47 -9.25 -4.32
C PRO A 108 -10.38 -8.16 -3.74
N GLU A 109 -10.42 -8.01 -2.41
CA GLU A 109 -11.18 -6.94 -1.77
C GLU A 109 -10.51 -5.59 -1.94
N PHE A 110 -9.20 -5.54 -1.79
CA PHE A 110 -8.42 -4.35 -2.04
C PHE A 110 -8.66 -3.78 -3.44
N TYR A 111 -8.63 -4.60 -4.51
CA TYR A 111 -8.87 -4.11 -5.87
C TYR A 111 -10.27 -3.52 -6.05
N ARG A 112 -11.29 -4.06 -5.37
CA ARG A 112 -12.65 -3.49 -5.42
C ARG A 112 -12.71 -2.13 -4.73
N ASN A 113 -11.94 -1.94 -3.66
CA ASN A 113 -11.89 -0.66 -2.96
C ASN A 113 -11.09 0.37 -3.77
N LEU A 114 -9.98 -0.04 -4.39
CA LEU A 114 -9.19 0.79 -5.29
C LEU A 114 -10.03 1.32 -6.46
N GLU A 115 -10.80 0.46 -7.12
CA GLU A 115 -11.69 0.85 -8.22
C GLU A 115 -12.77 1.84 -7.77
N LYS A 116 -13.30 1.68 -6.55
CA LYS A 116 -14.29 2.62 -5.98
C LYS A 116 -13.71 4.00 -5.68
N GLU A 117 -12.47 4.07 -5.19
CA GLU A 117 -11.85 5.34 -4.79
C GLU A 117 -11.26 6.10 -5.98
N THR A 118 -10.63 5.39 -6.92
CA THR A 118 -9.85 6.02 -8.01
C THR A 118 -10.49 5.88 -9.38
N GLY A 119 -11.47 4.97 -9.54
CA GLY A 119 -11.97 4.56 -10.86
C GLY A 119 -10.97 3.70 -11.65
N VAL A 120 -9.81 3.36 -11.06
CA VAL A 120 -8.74 2.60 -11.70
C VAL A 120 -8.84 1.12 -11.30
N GLY A 121 -8.95 0.24 -12.30
CA GLY A 121 -9.00 -1.21 -12.10
C GLY A 121 -7.61 -1.87 -11.97
N ARG A 122 -7.59 -3.21 -11.96
CA ARG A 122 -6.39 -4.08 -11.84
C ARG A 122 -5.20 -3.73 -12.75
N THR A 123 -5.41 -2.98 -13.83
CA THR A 123 -4.41 -2.72 -14.87
C THR A 123 -3.36 -1.66 -14.52
N ALA A 124 -3.52 -0.92 -13.41
CA ALA A 124 -2.58 0.15 -13.06
C ALA A 124 -1.57 -0.19 -11.96
N ALA A 125 -1.76 -1.29 -11.22
CA ALA A 125 -0.88 -1.67 -10.12
C ALA A 125 -0.53 -3.17 -10.16
N SER A 126 0.76 -3.47 -10.32
CA SER A 126 1.30 -4.83 -10.17
C SER A 126 1.85 -5.00 -8.75
N TYR A 127 1.47 -6.08 -8.07
CA TYR A 127 1.90 -6.39 -6.71
C TYR A 127 2.92 -7.52 -6.72
N LEU A 128 4.09 -7.26 -6.15
CA LEU A 128 5.11 -8.26 -5.86
C LEU A 128 5.26 -8.32 -4.34
N ALA A 129 5.23 -9.51 -3.76
CA ALA A 129 5.72 -9.73 -2.39
C ALA A 129 6.97 -10.61 -2.45
#